data_AF-A0A9E2B7H3-F1
#
_entry.id   AF-A0A9E2B7H3-F1
#
_cell.length_a   1.000
_cell.length_b   1.000
_cell.length_c   1.000
_cell.angle_alpha   90.00
_cell.angle_beta   90.00
_cell.angle_gamma   90.00
#
_symmetry.space_group_name_H-M   'P 1'
#
loop_
_entity.id
_entity.type
_entity.pdbx_description
1 polymer ?
#
loop_
_entity_poly.entity_id
_entity_poly.type
_entity_poly.pdbx_seq_one_letter_code
_entity_poly.pdbx_strand_id
1 'polypeptide(L)'
;MKLVDSLFDGPLDIVGDIHGEIDALRQLLAGLGYDEAGNHPDGRRLVFVGDLVDRGPDSPAVLRAVRDLVNNGNAQCILGNHELNLLRDDEK
;
A
#
# COMPACT_ATOMS: atom_id res chain seq x y z
N MET A 1 -14.69 14.55 7.64
CA MET A 1 -13.85 13.39 7.31
C MET A 1 -14.76 12.17 7.25
N LYS A 2 -14.94 11.55 6.09
CA LYS A 2 -15.70 10.30 6.00
C LYS A 2 -14.81 9.18 6.57
N LEU A 3 -15.36 8.39 7.48
CA LEU A 3 -14.68 7.21 8.05
C LEU A 3 -14.74 5.99 7.13
N VAL A 4 -15.54 6.08 6.06
CA VAL A 4 -15.77 5.04 5.07
C VAL A 4 -15.73 5.69 3.70
N ASP A 5 -14.92 5.13 2.81
CA ASP A 5 -14.84 5.52 1.41
C ASP A 5 -15.16 4.34 0.50
N SER A 6 -15.60 4.64 -0.72
CA SER A 6 -15.84 3.61 -1.73
C SER A 6 -14.52 3.16 -2.33
N LEU A 7 -14.38 1.85 -2.52
CA LEU A 7 -13.28 1.32 -3.30
C LEU A 7 -13.49 1.62 -4.79
N PHE A 8 -12.38 1.57 -5.51
CA PHE A 8 -12.33 1.52 -6.95
C PHE A 8 -13.30 0.48 -7.57
N ASP A 9 -13.99 0.89 -8.65
CA ASP A 9 -14.75 -0.03 -9.49
C ASP A 9 -13.83 -0.99 -10.28
N GLY A 10 -14.32 -2.18 -10.63
CA GLY A 10 -13.58 -3.16 -11.42
C GLY A 10 -12.75 -4.13 -10.58
N PRO A 11 -11.77 -4.83 -11.19
CA PRO A 11 -11.01 -5.86 -10.50
C PRO A 11 -9.98 -5.25 -9.55
N LEU A 12 -9.87 -5.81 -8.34
CA LEU A 12 -9.04 -5.28 -7.27
C LEU A 12 -8.06 -6.33 -6.74
N ASP A 13 -6.89 -5.86 -6.35
CA ASP A 13 -5.90 -6.61 -5.57
C ASP A 13 -5.78 -6.01 -4.19
N ILE A 14 -6.20 -6.77 -3.18
CA ILE A 14 -6.16 -6.34 -1.77
C ILE A 14 -4.87 -6.88 -1.16
N VAL A 15 -4.02 -5.97 -0.71
CA VAL A 15 -2.69 -6.26 -0.16
C VAL A 15 -2.68 -6.00 1.35
N GLY A 16 -2.30 -7.03 2.10
CA GLY A 16 -2.15 -7.01 3.55
C GLY A 16 -0.86 -6.32 4.03
N ASP A 17 -0.48 -6.62 5.26
CA ASP A 17 0.66 -6.04 5.96
C ASP A 17 1.96 -6.21 5.17
N ILE A 18 2.70 -5.11 5.01
CA ILE A 18 3.99 -5.10 4.31
C ILE A 18 5.15 -4.98 5.31
N HIS A 19 4.95 -4.28 6.42
CA HIS A 19 5.94 -4.16 7.48
C HIS A 19 7.35 -3.83 6.96
N GLY A 20 7.50 -2.80 6.12
CA GLY A 20 8.81 -2.34 5.63
C GLY A 20 9.55 -3.28 4.67
N GLU A 21 8.92 -4.37 4.21
CA GLU A 21 9.50 -5.35 3.28
C GLU A 21 9.42 -4.87 1.82
N ILE A 22 10.26 -3.90 1.46
CA ILE A 22 10.23 -3.28 0.13
C ILE A 22 10.47 -4.28 -1.02
N ASP A 23 11.34 -5.27 -0.81
CA ASP A 23 11.64 -6.26 -1.85
C ASP A 23 10.48 -7.25 -2.03
N ALA A 24 9.78 -7.61 -0.96
CA ALA A 24 8.57 -8.43 -1.04
C ALA A 24 7.46 -7.68 -1.78
N LEU A 25 7.28 -6.38 -1.51
CA LEU A 25 6.32 -5.54 -2.23
C LEU A 25 6.64 -5.51 -3.73
N ARG A 26 7.91 -5.27 -4.12
CA ARG A 26 8.32 -5.25 -5.53
C ARG A 26 8.08 -6.60 -6.22
N GLN A 27 8.43 -7.69 -5.56
CA GLN A 27 8.22 -9.04 -6.07
C GLN A 27 6.73 -9.36 -6.24
N LEU A 28 5.89 -8.94 -5.28
CA LEU A 28 4.44 -9.07 -5.36
C LEU A 28 3.88 -8.33 -6.57
N LEU A 29 4.24 -7.05 -6.74
CA LEU A 29 3.76 -6.23 -7.85
C LEU A 29 4.17 -6.82 -9.21
N ALA A 30 5.44 -7.23 -9.34
CA ALA A 30 5.93 -7.88 -10.55
C ALA A 30 5.22 -9.22 -10.82
N GLY A 31 5.00 -10.03 -9.77
CA GLY A 31 4.32 -11.32 -9.88
C GLY A 31 2.82 -11.20 -10.22
N LEU A 32 2.19 -10.11 -9.79
CA LEU A 32 0.82 -9.76 -10.16
C LEU A 32 0.72 -9.16 -11.57
N GLY A 33 1.82 -8.71 -12.17
CA GLY A 33 1.85 -8.16 -13.53
C GLY A 33 1.74 -6.63 -13.61
N TYR A 34 2.03 -5.92 -12.51
CA TYR A 34 2.13 -4.46 -12.52
C TYR A 34 3.46 -3.99 -13.11
N ASP A 35 3.43 -2.91 -13.88
CA ASP A 35 4.64 -2.22 -14.35
C ASP A 35 5.27 -1.32 -13.27
N GLU A 36 6.40 -0.69 -13.59
CA GLU A 36 7.10 0.23 -12.65
C GLU A 36 6.28 1.48 -12.28
N ALA A 37 5.30 1.85 -13.11
CA ALA A 37 4.38 2.96 -12.83
C ALA A 37 3.13 2.51 -12.05
N GLY A 38 2.97 1.20 -11.82
CA GLY A 38 1.84 0.60 -11.10
C GLY A 38 0.61 0.35 -11.97
N ASN A 39 0.75 0.27 -13.30
CA ASN A 39 -0.35 -0.08 -14.18
C ASN A 39 -0.43 -1.60 -14.37
N HIS A 40 -1.64 -2.14 -14.41
CA HIS A 40 -1.90 -3.54 -14.74
C HIS A 40 -2.60 -3.63 -16.11
N PRO A 41 -2.21 -4.55 -17.02
CA PRO A 41 -2.79 -4.67 -18.36
C PRO A 41 -4.31 -4.89 -18.36
N ASP A 42 -4.82 -5.63 -17.37
CA ASP A 42 -6.25 -5.87 -17.18
C ASP A 42 -6.99 -4.75 -16.41
N GLY A 43 -6.34 -3.62 -16.15
CA GLY A 43 -6.95 -2.50 -15.41
C GLY A 43 -7.23 -2.79 -13.93
N ARG A 44 -6.52 -3.76 -13.32
CA ARG A 44 -6.58 -4.04 -11.88
C ARG A 44 -5.98 -2.87 -11.09
N ARG A 45 -6.53 -2.63 -9.91
CA ARG A 45 -6.05 -1.60 -8.98
C ARG A 45 -5.80 -2.16 -7.60
N LEU A 46 -4.88 -1.52 -6.89
CA LEU A 46 -4.41 -1.97 -5.59
C LEU A 46 -5.22 -1.34 -4.45
N VAL A 47 -5.43 -2.11 -3.39
CA VAL A 47 -5.97 -1.63 -2.12
C VAL A 47 -5.07 -2.13 -0.99
N PHE A 48 -4.32 -1.23 -0.35
CA PHE A 48 -3.51 -1.55 0.82
C PHE A 48 -4.34 -1.41 2.10
N VAL A 49 -4.33 -2.44 2.96
CA VAL A 49 -5.15 -2.47 4.19
C VAL A 49 -4.42 -1.97 5.45
N GLY A 50 -3.24 -1.35 5.29
CA GLY A 50 -2.47 -0.74 6.37
C GLY A 50 -1.21 -1.54 6.74
N ASP A 51 -0.58 -1.17 7.86
CA ASP A 51 0.62 -1.81 8.40
C ASP A 51 1.75 -1.91 7.35
N LEU A 52 2.02 -0.77 6.72
CA LEU A 52 3.07 -0.58 5.73
C LEU A 52 4.46 -0.52 6.37
N VAL A 53 4.51 -0.05 7.62
CA VAL A 53 5.74 0.22 8.37
C VAL A 53 5.98 -0.80 9.48
N ASP A 54 7.11 -0.66 10.16
CA ASP A 54 7.60 -1.49 11.28
C ASP A 54 8.31 -2.78 10.82
N ARG A 55 9.29 -3.25 11.60
CA ARG A 55 10.06 -4.52 11.48
C ARG A 55 10.94 -4.73 10.25
N GLY A 56 10.51 -4.38 9.06
CA GLY A 56 11.24 -4.66 7.83
C GLY A 56 12.41 -3.70 7.57
N PRO A 57 13.23 -4.01 6.55
CA PRO A 57 14.49 -3.34 6.31
C PRO A 57 14.36 -1.89 5.81
N ASP A 58 13.25 -1.52 5.17
CA ASP A 58 13.10 -0.17 4.57
C ASP A 58 11.63 0.32 4.54
N SER A 59 11.09 0.65 5.71
CA SER A 59 9.78 1.31 5.84
C SER A 59 9.66 2.61 5.01
N PRO A 60 10.66 3.51 4.97
CA PRO A 60 10.59 4.71 4.14
C PRO A 60 10.42 4.43 2.65
N ALA A 61 11.06 3.40 2.10
CA ALA A 61 10.89 3.03 0.69
C ALA A 61 9.49 2.47 0.41
N VAL A 62 8.93 1.65 1.30
CA VAL A 62 7.54 1.16 1.18
C VAL A 62 6.57 2.34 1.14
N LEU A 63 6.71 3.29 2.08
CA LEU A 63 5.85 4.47 2.12
C LEU A 63 5.94 5.31 0.83
N ARG A 64 7.15 5.50 0.29
CA ARG A 64 7.32 6.21 -0.99
C ARG A 64 6.62 5.47 -2.13
N ALA A 65 6.84 4.17 -2.26
CA ALA A 65 6.24 3.36 -3.32
C ALA A 65 4.70 3.38 -3.25
N VAL A 66 4.11 3.14 -2.07
CA VAL A 66 2.66 3.16 -1.91
C VAL A 66 2.09 4.55 -2.18
N ARG A 67 2.75 5.61 -1.70
CA ARG A 67 2.33 6.99 -1.95
C ARG A 67 2.33 7.33 -3.44
N ASP A 68 3.35 6.89 -4.18
CA ASP A 68 3.44 7.15 -5.62
C ASP A 68 2.33 6.42 -6.38
N LEU A 69 2.01 5.18 -6.01
CA LEU A 69 0.87 4.43 -6.55
C LEU A 69 -0.48 5.13 -6.29
N VAL A 70 -0.68 5.63 -5.07
CA VAL A 70 -1.89 6.37 -4.70
C VAL A 70 -2.01 7.68 -5.49
N ASN A 71 -0.93 8.45 -5.59
CA ASN A 71 -0.90 9.72 -6.32
C ASN A 71 -1.15 9.53 -7.83
N ASN A 72 -0.74 8.40 -8.39
CA ASN A 72 -0.98 8.05 -9.78
C ASN A 72 -2.41 7.50 -10.01
N GLY A 73 -3.22 7.32 -8.97
CA GLY A 73 -4.57 6.77 -9.07
C GLY A 73 -4.63 5.25 -9.24
N ASN A 74 -3.49 4.57 -9.01
CA ASN A 74 -3.35 3.12 -9.17
C ASN A 74 -3.60 2.34 -7.87
N ALA A 75 -3.63 3.03 -6.72
CA ALA A 75 -3.90 2.42 -5.43
C ALA A 75 -4.80 3.27 -4.51
N GLN A 76 -5.50 2.59 -3.60
CA GLN A 76 -6.06 3.17 -2.38
C GLN A 76 -5.33 2.57 -1.18
N CYS A 77 -5.20 3.34 -0.10
CA CYS A 77 -4.60 2.88 1.15
C CYS A 77 -5.45 3.36 2.31
N ILE A 78 -5.76 2.45 3.24
CA ILE A 78 -6.32 2.82 4.55
C ILE A 78 -5.19 2.90 5.58
N LEU A 79 -5.45 3.64 6.64
CA LEU A 79 -4.52 3.80 7.75
C LEU A 79 -4.59 2.54 8.64
N GLY A 80 -3.47 1.85 8.82
CA GLY A 80 -3.36 0.72 9.74
C GLY A 80 -3.13 1.18 11.18
N ASN A 81 -3.11 0.21 12.10
CA ASN A 81 -2.90 0.48 13.52
C ASN A 81 -1.46 0.93 13.79
N HIS A 82 -0.48 0.42 13.03
CA HIS A 82 0.91 0.83 13.16
C HIS A 82 1.10 2.29 12.73
N GLU A 83 0.45 2.74 11.65
CA GLU A 83 0.47 4.15 11.26
C GLU A 83 -0.24 5.05 12.27
N LEU A 84 -1.35 4.61 12.87
CA LEU A 84 -2.04 5.33 13.94
C LEU A 84 -1.15 5.52 15.17
N ASN A 85 -0.42 4.49 15.58
CA ASN A 85 0.46 4.57 16.74
C ASN A 85 1.65 5.50 16.46
N LEU A 86 2.24 5.44 15.26
CA LEU A 86 3.31 6.35 14.84
C LEU A 86 2.84 7.81 14.84
N LEU A 87 1.62 8.09 14.38
CA LEU A 87 1.05 9.44 14.37
C LEU A 87 0.70 9.98 15.78
N ARG A 88 0.56 9.09 16.77
CA ARG A 88 0.17 9.45 18.12
C ARG A 88 1.35 9.56 19.09
N ASP A 89 2.59 9.32 18.64
CA ASP A 89 3.77 9.14 19.51
C ASP A 89 3.53 8.08 20.61
N ASP A 90 2.59 7.16 20.38
CA ASP A 90 2.33 6.05 21.29
C ASP A 90 3.39 4.97 21.01
N GLU A 91 4.54 5.04 21.70
CA GLU A 91 5.51 3.94 21.75
C GLU A 91 4.81 2.69 22.30
N LYS A 92 4.96 1.55 21.62
CA LYS A 92 4.50 0.24 22.10
C LYS A 92 5.26 -0.20 23.34
#